data_AF-A0A137SWL4-F1
#
_entry.id   AF-A0A137SWL4-F1
#
_cell.length_a   1.000
_cell.length_b   1.000
_cell.length_c   1.000
_cell.angle_alpha   90.00
_cell.angle_beta   90.00
_cell.angle_gamma   90.00
#
_symmetry.space_group_name_H-M   'P 1'
#
loop_
_entity.id
_entity.type
_entity.pdbx_description
1 polymer ?
#
loop_
_entity_poly.entity_id
_entity_poly.type
_entity_poly.pdbx_seq_one_letter_code
_entity_poly.pdbx_strand_id
1 'polypeptide(L)'
;KKYSDKKKAKKGYDLTNKDYKIRKRKSKLEFRDAKEELKKTNEYKRANAYKRFQKKNQVKAAIRRENKSRLRDRIKENLIGSLKGSKKFIVRKAKGLMIIFIGLIILGTFFINFAGTGMTGFMNSTSSVLTTSYLSKPNVLNEINQSFSAMESELQNEVDHVKNNYPGYDEYILNNTEYIGHNVHELLSYITSRCGEVKSVSEVESILKELFESMYDLEYREEVEIRYRTVTETYTDEDGNEYTESHEEPYEYKKLIVTLHKKEMDSIIRKIFANYPDNLKHYEALFLAQGNMGEAFGNSDLISANGGVGGGVEYEASSEVQKKIVNAAYITPSPGAGWCAMWVSQVYQNAGLGYIGGNACDMYRNYTFTSDRSKLKVGMLVAVESSSSGSTAGLTYGHVGIYIGDGKVMDNIGRIRVTTLDNWIASFCKHHPVGFGFPPNVKK
;
A
#
# COMPACT_ATOMS: atom_id res chain seq x y z
N LYS A 1 31.89 -15.84 -10.08
CA LYS A 1 30.56 -16.39 -9.69
C LYS A 1 29.43 -16.24 -10.75
N LYS A 2 29.46 -15.29 -11.71
CA LYS A 2 28.35 -15.07 -12.69
C LYS A 2 28.24 -16.01 -13.92
N TYR A 3 29.15 -16.98 -14.10
CA TYR A 3 29.13 -17.89 -15.27
C TYR A 3 28.36 -19.22 -15.05
N SER A 4 28.17 -19.61 -13.79
CA SER A 4 27.45 -20.85 -13.40
C SER A 4 25.94 -20.77 -13.69
N ASP A 5 25.33 -19.62 -13.41
CA ASP A 5 23.87 -19.53 -13.34
C ASP A 5 23.23 -19.39 -14.73
N LYS A 6 23.91 -18.72 -15.67
CA LYS A 6 23.54 -18.73 -17.10
C LYS A 6 23.62 -20.13 -17.70
N LYS A 7 24.56 -20.98 -17.27
CA LYS A 7 24.70 -22.35 -17.77
C LYS A 7 23.59 -23.26 -17.24
N LYS A 8 23.15 -23.07 -15.98
CA LYS A 8 22.01 -23.80 -15.38
C LYS A 8 20.66 -23.42 -16.02
N ALA A 9 20.39 -22.13 -16.23
CA ALA A 9 19.16 -21.67 -16.89
C ALA A 9 19.06 -22.16 -18.35
N LYS A 10 20.17 -22.14 -19.09
CA LYS A 10 20.24 -22.66 -20.47
C LYS A 10 20.06 -24.19 -20.53
N LYS A 11 20.55 -24.93 -19.52
CA LYS A 11 20.34 -26.39 -19.39
C LYS A 11 18.87 -26.74 -19.12
N GLY A 12 18.17 -25.98 -18.27
CA GLY A 12 16.75 -26.19 -17.97
C GLY A 12 15.81 -25.94 -19.15
N TYR A 13 16.10 -24.90 -19.95
CA TYR A 13 15.38 -24.62 -21.21
C TYR A 13 15.62 -25.69 -22.28
N ASP A 14 16.84 -26.21 -22.39
CA ASP A 14 17.19 -27.23 -23.37
C ASP A 14 16.60 -28.62 -23.02
N LEU A 15 16.47 -28.93 -21.71
CA LEU A 15 15.76 -30.12 -21.20
C LEU A 15 14.26 -30.07 -21.52
N THR A 16 13.60 -28.93 -21.29
CA THR A 16 12.15 -28.77 -21.59
C THR A 16 11.85 -28.84 -23.10
N ASN A 17 12.77 -28.34 -23.95
CA ASN A 17 12.64 -28.45 -25.41
C ASN A 17 12.88 -29.87 -25.93
N LYS A 18 13.83 -30.62 -25.34
CA LYS A 18 14.06 -32.04 -25.66
C LYS A 18 12.86 -32.90 -25.25
N ASP A 19 12.27 -32.67 -24.08
CA ASP A 19 11.06 -33.37 -23.63
C ASP A 19 9.85 -33.12 -24.53
N TYR A 20 9.67 -31.88 -25.01
CA TYR A 20 8.62 -31.56 -25.99
C TYR A 20 8.82 -32.31 -27.31
N LYS A 21 10.05 -32.38 -27.82
CA LYS A 21 10.39 -33.11 -29.05
C LYS A 21 10.19 -34.62 -28.88
N ILE A 22 10.54 -35.20 -27.73
CA ILE A 22 10.34 -36.62 -27.42
C ILE A 22 8.84 -36.95 -27.37
N ARG A 23 8.02 -36.16 -26.67
CA ARG A 23 6.55 -36.34 -26.61
C ARG A 23 5.88 -36.23 -27.98
N LYS A 24 6.31 -35.27 -28.81
CA LYS A 24 5.79 -35.11 -30.18
C LYS A 24 6.13 -36.30 -31.08
N ARG A 25 7.29 -36.93 -30.87
CA ARG A 25 7.67 -38.17 -31.58
C ARG A 25 6.87 -39.36 -31.08
N LYS A 26 6.68 -39.50 -29.76
CA LYS A 26 5.86 -40.56 -29.13
C LYS A 26 4.40 -40.51 -29.59
N SER A 27 3.74 -39.35 -29.55
CA SER A 27 2.36 -39.17 -30.03
C SER A 27 2.19 -39.48 -31.53
N LYS A 28 3.22 -39.23 -32.35
CA LYS A 28 3.20 -39.59 -33.77
C LYS A 28 3.33 -41.10 -33.99
N LEU A 29 4.10 -41.81 -33.15
CA LEU A 29 4.23 -43.27 -33.18
C LEU A 29 2.91 -43.93 -32.76
N GLU A 30 2.36 -43.53 -31.62
CA GLU A 30 1.07 -44.04 -31.12
C GLU A 30 -0.07 -43.82 -32.13
N PHE A 31 -0.10 -42.67 -32.81
CA PHE A 31 -1.08 -42.43 -33.87
C PHE A 31 -0.87 -43.31 -35.10
N ARG A 32 0.37 -43.67 -35.44
CA ARG A 32 0.64 -44.60 -36.54
C ARG A 32 0.16 -46.00 -36.19
N ASP A 33 0.48 -46.47 -35.00
CA ASP A 33 0.14 -47.82 -34.55
C ASP A 33 -1.39 -47.98 -34.40
N ALA A 34 -2.06 -47.05 -33.73
CA ALA A 34 -3.52 -47.05 -33.60
C ALA A 34 -4.25 -46.90 -34.95
N LYS A 35 -3.64 -46.21 -35.92
CA LYS A 35 -4.19 -46.11 -37.28
C LYS A 35 -4.04 -47.42 -38.05
N GLU A 36 -2.97 -48.17 -37.85
CA GLU A 36 -2.81 -49.49 -38.44
C GLU A 36 -3.78 -50.50 -37.84
N GLU A 37 -4.00 -50.48 -36.53
CA GLU A 37 -5.01 -51.31 -35.88
C GLU A 37 -6.43 -50.95 -36.33
N LEU A 38 -6.76 -49.65 -36.40
CA LEU A 38 -8.05 -49.19 -36.92
C LEU A 38 -8.30 -49.71 -38.33
N LYS A 39 -7.29 -49.74 -39.20
CA LYS A 39 -7.41 -50.27 -40.57
C LYS A 39 -7.67 -51.78 -40.63
N LYS A 40 -7.28 -52.55 -39.61
CA LYS A 40 -7.50 -53.99 -39.54
C LYS A 40 -8.95 -54.34 -39.18
N THR A 41 -9.67 -53.44 -38.51
CA THR A 41 -11.08 -53.66 -38.11
C THR A 41 -12.05 -53.78 -39.29
N ASN A 42 -12.99 -54.73 -39.20
CA ASN A 42 -14.01 -54.97 -40.23
C ASN A 42 -14.90 -53.75 -40.47
N GLU A 43 -15.13 -52.95 -39.42
CA GLU A 43 -15.93 -51.73 -39.46
C GLU A 43 -15.26 -50.62 -40.29
N TYR A 44 -13.93 -50.49 -40.23
CA TYR A 44 -13.19 -49.52 -41.05
C TYR A 44 -13.07 -50.00 -42.51
N LYS A 45 -12.87 -51.31 -42.72
CA LYS A 45 -12.80 -51.93 -44.06
C LYS A 45 -14.11 -51.79 -44.82
N ARG A 46 -15.26 -51.86 -44.15
CA ARG A 46 -16.60 -51.71 -44.77
C ARG A 46 -17.12 -50.27 -44.83
N ALA A 47 -16.43 -49.30 -44.21
CA ALA A 47 -16.86 -47.89 -44.17
C ALA A 47 -16.51 -47.11 -45.45
N ASN A 48 -17.37 -46.15 -45.83
CA ASN A 48 -17.12 -45.22 -46.94
C ASN A 48 -16.00 -44.20 -46.61
N ALA A 49 -15.52 -43.47 -47.63
CA ALA A 49 -14.37 -42.56 -47.49
C ALA A 49 -14.56 -41.49 -46.40
N TYR A 50 -15.78 -40.96 -46.27
CA TYR A 50 -16.12 -39.96 -45.25
C TYR A 50 -16.09 -40.56 -43.83
N LYS A 51 -16.72 -41.72 -43.60
CA LYS A 51 -16.69 -42.40 -42.30
C LYS A 51 -15.28 -42.86 -41.91
N ARG A 52 -14.45 -43.29 -42.87
CA ARG A 52 -13.03 -43.60 -42.63
C ARG A 52 -12.24 -42.36 -42.19
N PHE A 53 -12.48 -41.21 -42.83
CA PHE A 53 -11.87 -39.94 -42.44
C PHE A 53 -12.31 -39.50 -41.04
N GLN A 54 -13.60 -39.64 -40.72
CA GLN A 54 -14.14 -39.33 -39.41
C GLN A 54 -13.51 -40.19 -38.30
N LYS A 55 -13.46 -41.52 -38.47
CA LYS A 55 -12.84 -42.43 -37.49
C LYS A 55 -11.34 -42.17 -37.33
N LYS A 56 -10.62 -41.91 -38.44
CA LYS A 56 -9.20 -41.51 -38.39
C LYS A 56 -9.01 -40.21 -37.59
N ASN A 57 -9.90 -39.23 -37.75
CA ASN A 57 -9.84 -37.99 -37.00
C ASN A 57 -10.22 -38.16 -35.53
N GLN A 58 -11.15 -39.07 -35.20
CA GLN A 58 -11.48 -39.41 -33.82
C GLN A 58 -10.29 -40.05 -33.10
N VAL A 59 -9.62 -41.02 -33.72
CA VAL A 59 -8.39 -41.64 -33.14
C VAL A 59 -7.27 -40.61 -33.03
N LYS A 60 -7.10 -39.74 -34.03
CA LYS A 60 -6.14 -38.61 -33.96
C LYS A 60 -6.45 -37.65 -32.82
N ALA A 61 -7.73 -37.39 -32.56
CA ALA A 61 -8.18 -36.54 -31.47
C ALA A 61 -8.00 -37.20 -30.10
N ALA A 62 -8.25 -38.51 -29.99
CA ALA A 62 -8.06 -39.28 -28.76
C ALA A 62 -6.58 -39.30 -28.34
N ILE A 63 -5.66 -39.63 -29.25
CA ILE A 63 -4.22 -39.69 -28.96
C ILE A 63 -3.65 -38.29 -28.71
N ARG A 64 -4.22 -37.26 -29.35
CA ARG A 64 -3.90 -35.86 -29.05
C ARG A 64 -4.43 -35.44 -27.68
N ARG A 65 -5.55 -35.97 -27.20
CA ARG A 65 -6.08 -35.72 -25.84
C ARG A 65 -5.24 -36.41 -24.78
N GLU A 66 -4.80 -37.64 -25.03
CA GLU A 66 -4.03 -38.44 -24.08
C GLU A 66 -2.59 -37.88 -23.89
N ASN A 67 -1.98 -37.39 -24.97
CA ASN A 67 -0.65 -36.76 -24.94
C ASN A 67 -0.67 -35.25 -24.64
N LYS A 68 -1.82 -34.65 -24.35
CA LYS A 68 -1.91 -33.23 -23.97
C LYS A 68 -1.55 -33.06 -22.49
N SER A 69 -0.55 -32.21 -22.22
CA SER A 69 -0.18 -31.81 -20.86
C SER A 69 -1.41 -31.21 -20.15
N ARG A 70 -1.89 -31.92 -19.12
CA ARG A 70 -3.17 -31.72 -18.41
C ARG A 70 -3.45 -30.30 -17.86
N LEU A 71 -2.47 -29.38 -17.86
CA LEU A 71 -2.66 -28.02 -17.34
C LEU A 71 -3.06 -26.97 -18.40
N ARG A 72 -2.34 -26.91 -19.53
CA ARG A 72 -2.47 -25.76 -20.46
C ARG A 72 -3.74 -25.81 -21.31
N ASP A 73 -4.31 -26.98 -21.50
CA ASP A 73 -5.51 -27.18 -22.32
C ASP A 73 -6.83 -27.10 -21.53
N ARG A 74 -6.83 -27.31 -20.19
CA ARG A 74 -7.99 -27.01 -19.33
C ARG A 74 -8.35 -25.51 -19.35
N ILE A 75 -7.32 -24.66 -19.46
CA ILE A 75 -7.49 -23.20 -19.52
C ILE A 75 -8.11 -22.77 -20.84
N LYS A 76 -7.74 -23.41 -21.97
CA LYS A 76 -8.27 -23.03 -23.29
C LYS A 76 -9.68 -23.52 -23.56
N GLU A 77 -10.09 -24.70 -23.06
CA GLU A 77 -11.45 -25.19 -23.29
C GLU A 77 -12.50 -24.47 -22.40
N ASN A 78 -12.16 -24.11 -21.16
CA ASN A 78 -13.10 -23.36 -20.29
C ASN A 78 -13.31 -21.90 -20.73
N LEU A 79 -12.30 -21.26 -21.35
CA LEU A 79 -12.39 -19.87 -21.83
C LEU A 79 -13.17 -19.73 -23.14
N ILE A 80 -13.11 -20.72 -24.04
CA ILE A 80 -13.77 -20.62 -25.36
C ILE A 80 -15.21 -21.15 -25.31
N GLY A 81 -15.54 -22.06 -24.39
CA GLY A 81 -16.91 -22.56 -24.19
C GLY A 81 -17.88 -21.53 -23.59
N SER A 82 -17.39 -20.56 -22.82
CA SER A 82 -18.22 -19.56 -22.12
C SER A 82 -18.66 -18.38 -23.00
N LEU A 83 -18.05 -18.17 -24.17
CA LEU A 83 -18.31 -17.01 -25.04
C LEU A 83 -19.38 -17.23 -26.12
N LYS A 84 -20.07 -18.38 -26.15
CA LYS A 84 -21.06 -18.68 -27.20
C LYS A 84 -22.52 -18.80 -26.76
N GLY A 85 -22.87 -18.39 -25.55
CA GLY A 85 -24.28 -18.38 -25.14
C GLY A 85 -24.57 -17.36 -24.06
N SER A 86 -24.99 -16.15 -24.45
CA SER A 86 -25.95 -15.31 -23.70
C SER A 86 -26.09 -13.93 -24.34
N LYS A 87 -26.89 -13.88 -25.42
CA LYS A 87 -27.59 -12.64 -25.76
C LYS A 87 -28.62 -12.40 -24.65
N LYS A 88 -28.53 -11.23 -24.00
CA LYS A 88 -29.56 -10.58 -23.18
C LYS A 88 -30.16 -11.47 -22.08
N PHE A 89 -29.75 -11.31 -20.81
CA PHE A 89 -30.59 -11.46 -19.59
C PHE A 89 -29.82 -11.71 -18.26
N ILE A 90 -28.55 -11.32 -18.06
CA ILE A 90 -27.92 -11.46 -16.71
C ILE A 90 -26.94 -10.33 -16.41
N VAL A 91 -27.41 -9.10 -16.11
CA VAL A 91 -26.50 -7.96 -15.84
C VAL A 91 -26.51 -7.49 -14.38
N ARG A 92 -27.50 -7.85 -13.56
CA ARG A 92 -27.57 -7.33 -12.18
C ARG A 92 -27.16 -8.29 -11.05
N LYS A 93 -27.42 -9.60 -11.13
CA LYS A 93 -26.96 -10.56 -10.11
C LYS A 93 -25.58 -11.19 -10.36
N ALA A 94 -25.03 -11.09 -11.57
CA ALA A 94 -23.73 -11.65 -11.91
C ALA A 94 -22.54 -10.80 -11.44
N LYS A 95 -22.72 -9.49 -11.17
CA LYS A 95 -21.60 -8.61 -10.77
C LYS A 95 -21.02 -8.97 -9.40
N GLY A 96 -21.85 -9.34 -8.42
CA GLY A 96 -21.38 -9.80 -7.11
C GLY A 96 -20.65 -11.14 -7.17
N LEU A 97 -21.15 -12.08 -7.97
CA LEU A 97 -20.48 -13.37 -8.21
C LEU A 97 -19.19 -13.22 -9.01
N MET A 98 -19.10 -12.27 -9.94
CA MET A 98 -17.88 -11.98 -10.69
C MET A 98 -16.78 -11.40 -9.82
N ILE A 99 -17.11 -10.57 -8.81
CA ILE A 99 -16.13 -10.07 -7.83
C ILE A 99 -15.58 -11.21 -6.97
N ILE A 100 -16.44 -12.13 -6.52
CA ILE A 100 -16.02 -13.35 -5.80
C ILE A 100 -15.14 -14.24 -6.69
N PHE A 101 -15.49 -14.39 -7.97
CA PHE A 101 -14.73 -15.19 -8.93
C PHE A 101 -13.38 -14.54 -9.29
N ILE A 102 -13.32 -13.22 -9.42
CA ILE A 102 -12.08 -12.47 -9.64
C ILE A 102 -11.18 -12.54 -8.40
N GLY A 103 -11.75 -12.43 -7.19
CA GLY A 103 -11.05 -12.67 -5.93
C GLY A 103 -10.47 -14.09 -5.83
N LEU A 104 -11.22 -15.12 -6.23
CA LEU A 104 -10.76 -16.50 -6.29
C LEU A 104 -9.71 -16.74 -7.39
N ILE A 105 -9.76 -16.00 -8.50
CA ILE A 105 -8.73 -16.05 -9.55
C ILE A 105 -7.44 -15.40 -9.07
N ILE A 106 -7.52 -14.24 -8.39
CA ILE A 106 -6.37 -13.55 -7.79
C ILE A 106 -5.74 -14.44 -6.71
N LEU A 107 -6.55 -15.02 -5.82
CA LEU A 107 -6.14 -16.00 -4.82
C LEU A 107 -5.54 -17.28 -5.44
N GLY A 108 -6.14 -17.79 -6.52
CA GLY A 108 -5.63 -18.94 -7.27
C GLY A 108 -4.31 -18.66 -7.99
N THR A 109 -4.12 -17.46 -8.54
CA THR A 109 -2.84 -17.03 -9.12
C THR A 109 -1.77 -16.77 -8.06
N PHE A 110 -2.15 -16.41 -6.83
CA PHE A 110 -1.26 -16.34 -5.69
C PHE A 110 -0.72 -17.73 -5.33
N PHE A 111 -1.58 -18.74 -5.24
CA PHE A 111 -1.16 -20.14 -5.00
C PHE A 111 -0.32 -20.75 -6.14
N ILE A 112 -0.58 -20.40 -7.40
CA ILE A 112 0.16 -20.94 -8.55
C ILE A 112 1.55 -20.30 -8.70
N ASN A 113 1.72 -19.01 -8.38
CA ASN A 113 3.04 -18.37 -8.32
C ASN A 113 3.83 -18.78 -7.05
N PHE A 114 3.14 -19.14 -5.96
CA PHE A 114 3.75 -19.70 -4.74
C PHE A 114 4.38 -21.09 -4.95
N ALA A 115 3.84 -21.91 -5.86
CA ALA A 115 4.35 -23.24 -6.16
C ALA A 115 5.69 -23.27 -6.92
N GLY A 116 6.12 -22.16 -7.53
CA GLY A 116 7.26 -22.13 -8.45
C GLY A 116 8.64 -21.92 -7.80
N THR A 117 8.70 -21.24 -6.66
CA THR A 117 9.98 -20.86 -6.02
C THR A 117 9.93 -20.76 -4.49
N GLY A 118 8.75 -20.79 -3.85
CA GLY A 118 8.60 -20.70 -2.38
C GLY A 118 8.39 -22.04 -1.67
N MET A 119 8.00 -23.10 -2.39
CA MET A 119 7.51 -24.33 -1.77
C MET A 119 8.62 -25.26 -1.25
N THR A 120 9.86 -25.13 -1.71
CA THR A 120 10.99 -25.93 -1.20
C THR A 120 11.41 -25.56 0.23
N GLY A 121 11.11 -24.33 0.68
CA GLY A 121 11.27 -23.92 2.08
C GLY A 121 10.02 -24.17 2.94
N PHE A 122 8.85 -24.25 2.32
CA PHE A 122 7.56 -24.46 2.99
C PHE A 122 7.28 -25.94 3.33
N MET A 123 7.81 -26.90 2.56
CA MET A 123 7.54 -28.34 2.76
C MET A 123 8.40 -29.04 3.83
N ASN A 124 9.44 -28.38 4.35
CA ASN A 124 10.31 -28.98 5.38
C ASN A 124 9.90 -28.64 6.82
N SER A 125 8.78 -27.94 7.02
CA SER A 125 8.23 -27.64 8.35
C SER A 125 6.83 -28.24 8.46
N THR A 126 6.77 -29.53 8.77
CA THR A 126 5.56 -30.17 9.29
C THR A 126 5.17 -29.48 10.59
N SER A 127 4.02 -28.77 10.65
CA SER A 127 3.02 -28.80 11.75
C SER A 127 2.03 -27.62 11.84
N SER A 128 2.12 -26.54 11.06
CA SER A 128 1.17 -25.42 11.21
C SER A 128 0.82 -24.79 9.85
N VAL A 129 -0.46 -24.86 9.48
CA VAL A 129 -1.00 -24.00 8.43
C VAL A 129 -0.88 -22.57 8.95
N LEU A 130 0.12 -21.82 8.49
CA LEU A 130 0.24 -20.40 8.81
C LEU A 130 -0.99 -19.69 8.24
N THR A 131 -1.87 -19.23 9.13
CA THR A 131 -2.98 -18.35 8.77
C THR A 131 -2.41 -17.05 8.17
N THR A 132 -2.98 -16.60 7.06
CA THR A 132 -2.63 -15.31 6.43
C THR A 132 -3.68 -14.25 6.73
N SER A 133 -4.49 -14.45 7.76
CA SER A 133 -5.48 -13.49 8.27
C SER A 133 -5.13 -13.08 9.68
N TYR A 134 -5.43 -11.82 10.03
CA TYR A 134 -5.31 -11.38 11.42
C TYR A 134 -6.33 -12.13 12.27
N LEU A 135 -5.91 -12.49 13.48
CA LEU A 135 -6.67 -13.38 14.35
C LEU A 135 -7.65 -12.63 15.25
N SER A 136 -7.38 -11.36 15.57
CA SER A 136 -8.22 -10.54 16.43
C SER A 136 -9.41 -9.94 15.67
N LYS A 137 -10.44 -9.56 16.42
CA LYS A 137 -11.64 -8.89 15.87
C LYS A 137 -11.30 -7.51 15.28
N PRO A 138 -12.01 -7.05 14.23
CA PRO A 138 -11.75 -5.76 13.58
C PRO A 138 -11.70 -4.55 14.53
N ASN A 139 -12.58 -4.50 15.53
CA ASN A 139 -12.59 -3.42 16.52
C ASN A 139 -11.31 -3.42 17.36
N VAL A 140 -10.82 -4.58 17.78
CA VAL A 140 -9.58 -4.72 18.54
C VAL A 140 -8.36 -4.35 17.68
N LEU A 141 -8.33 -4.77 16.42
CA LEU A 141 -7.27 -4.37 15.48
C LEU A 141 -7.26 -2.85 15.26
N ASN A 142 -8.43 -2.22 15.17
CA ASN A 142 -8.55 -0.77 15.07
C ASN A 142 -8.08 -0.06 16.35
N GLU A 143 -8.46 -0.56 17.52
CA GLU A 143 -8.01 -0.03 18.83
C GLU A 143 -6.49 -0.13 18.99
N ILE A 144 -5.86 -1.23 18.53
CA ILE A 144 -4.39 -1.38 18.48
C ILE A 144 -3.76 -0.31 17.59
N ASN A 145 -4.28 -0.12 16.37
CA ASN A 145 -3.80 0.93 15.45
C ASN A 145 -3.95 2.33 16.06
N GLN A 146 -5.08 2.61 16.71
CA GLN A 146 -5.34 3.89 17.36
C GLN A 146 -4.45 4.12 18.57
N SER A 147 -4.20 3.10 19.40
CA SER A 147 -3.29 3.19 20.54
C SER A 147 -1.86 3.49 20.10
N PHE A 148 -1.38 2.86 19.03
CA PHE A 148 -0.06 3.18 18.48
C PHE A 148 -0.02 4.59 17.87
N SER A 149 -1.06 4.98 17.12
CA SER A 149 -1.20 6.33 16.55
C SER A 149 -1.27 7.40 17.65
N ALA A 150 -1.81 7.09 18.83
CA ALA A 150 -1.88 8.01 19.96
C ALA A 150 -0.49 8.34 20.54
N MET A 151 0.40 7.35 20.65
CA MET A 151 1.80 7.61 21.05
C MET A 151 2.54 8.44 20.01
N GLU A 152 2.32 8.17 18.71
CA GLU A 152 2.87 8.98 17.62
C GLU A 152 2.33 10.41 17.63
N SER A 153 1.06 10.56 17.99
CA SER A 153 0.40 11.84 18.20
C SER A 153 1.03 12.65 19.33
N GLU A 154 1.32 12.02 20.47
CA GLU A 154 2.00 12.67 21.59
C GLU A 154 3.40 13.14 21.20
N LEU A 155 4.16 12.32 20.48
CA LEU A 155 5.49 12.69 19.95
C LEU A 155 5.41 13.85 18.95
N GLN A 156 4.43 13.84 18.05
CA GLN A 156 4.24 14.96 17.11
C GLN A 156 3.85 16.25 17.86
N ASN A 157 2.99 16.15 18.89
CA ASN A 157 2.63 17.31 19.70
C ASN A 157 3.85 17.88 20.44
N GLU A 158 4.75 17.04 20.94
CA GLU A 158 6.00 17.46 21.56
C GLU A 158 6.84 18.28 20.57
N VAL A 159 7.04 17.76 19.34
CA VAL A 159 7.77 18.45 18.26
C VAL A 159 7.13 19.78 17.89
N ASP A 160 5.82 19.78 17.66
CA ASP A 160 5.09 20.96 17.19
C ASP A 160 5.10 22.10 18.22
N HIS A 161 5.26 21.76 19.51
CA HIS A 161 5.29 22.71 20.61
C HIS A 161 6.69 22.94 21.18
N VAL A 162 7.76 22.49 20.50
CA VAL A 162 9.16 22.68 20.96
C VAL A 162 9.44 24.11 21.38
N LYS A 163 9.00 25.11 20.61
CA LYS A 163 9.22 26.54 20.94
C LYS A 163 8.55 26.97 22.24
N ASN A 164 7.38 26.40 22.56
CA ASN A 164 6.66 26.71 23.79
C ASN A 164 7.22 25.91 24.97
N ASN A 165 7.62 24.66 24.73
CA ASN A 165 8.16 23.74 25.75
C ASN A 165 9.59 24.12 26.16
N TYR A 166 10.37 24.65 25.22
CA TYR A 166 11.77 25.06 25.39
C TYR A 166 11.95 26.51 24.90
N PRO A 167 11.44 27.52 25.62
CA PRO A 167 11.65 28.92 25.27
C PRO A 167 13.09 29.36 25.54
N GLY A 168 13.51 30.47 24.94
CA GLY A 168 14.83 31.08 25.20
C GLY A 168 15.90 30.83 24.14
N TYR A 169 15.51 30.26 23.00
CA TYR A 169 16.36 30.12 21.81
C TYR A 169 15.95 31.12 20.73
N ASP A 170 16.94 31.59 19.97
CA ASP A 170 16.74 32.49 18.83
C ASP A 170 16.27 31.72 17.59
N GLU A 171 16.72 30.47 17.44
CA GLU A 171 16.40 29.61 16.29
C GLU A 171 16.04 28.20 16.72
N TYR A 172 15.07 27.60 16.03
CA TYR A 172 14.64 26.22 16.23
C TYR A 172 14.79 25.46 14.91
N ILE A 173 15.55 24.37 14.94
CA ILE A 173 15.82 23.53 13.77
C ILE A 173 15.22 22.15 14.05
N LEU A 174 14.21 21.77 13.27
CA LEU A 174 13.54 20.48 13.37
C LEU A 174 14.01 19.56 12.24
N ASN A 175 14.61 18.43 12.59
CA ASN A 175 15.15 17.46 11.63
C ASN A 175 14.37 16.14 11.65
N ASN A 176 13.95 15.67 10.48
CA ASN A 176 13.30 14.37 10.23
C ASN A 176 11.97 14.16 10.97
N THR A 177 11.36 15.21 11.50
CA THR A 177 10.14 15.13 12.30
C THR A 177 8.90 14.82 11.45
N GLU A 178 8.98 15.01 10.14
CA GLU A 178 7.92 14.68 9.18
C GLU A 178 7.67 13.17 9.03
N TYR A 179 8.60 12.32 9.48
CA TYR A 179 8.54 10.87 9.30
C TYR A 179 7.85 10.11 10.44
N ILE A 180 7.26 10.81 11.41
CA ILE A 180 6.43 10.19 12.45
C ILE A 180 5.26 9.47 11.78
N GLY A 181 5.11 8.18 12.09
CA GLY A 181 4.05 7.32 11.58
C GLY A 181 4.50 5.90 11.30
N HIS A 182 3.59 4.97 11.57
CA HIS A 182 3.79 3.55 11.36
C HIS A 182 2.99 3.00 10.17
N ASN A 183 3.46 1.85 9.68
CA ASN A 183 2.73 1.01 8.75
C ASN A 183 1.77 0.10 9.53
N VAL A 184 0.47 0.31 9.35
CA VAL A 184 -0.57 -0.49 10.03
C VAL A 184 -0.43 -1.99 9.75
N HIS A 185 -0.03 -2.38 8.53
CA HIS A 185 0.13 -3.79 8.19
C HIS A 185 1.30 -4.43 8.93
N GLU A 186 2.39 -3.70 9.14
CA GLU A 186 3.54 -4.19 9.90
C GLU A 186 3.15 -4.36 11.37
N LEU A 187 2.45 -3.36 11.93
CA LEU A 187 1.96 -3.41 13.30
C LEU A 187 1.03 -4.60 13.55
N LEU A 188 -0.01 -4.76 12.73
CA LEU A 188 -1.00 -5.82 12.92
C LEU A 188 -0.43 -7.21 12.63
N SER A 189 0.48 -7.32 11.65
CA SER A 189 1.21 -8.57 11.39
C SER A 189 2.10 -8.94 12.56
N TYR A 190 2.78 -7.96 13.17
CA TYR A 190 3.62 -8.17 14.34
C TYR A 190 2.82 -8.63 15.55
N ILE A 191 1.73 -7.94 15.89
CA ILE A 191 0.89 -8.32 17.03
C ILE A 191 0.28 -9.71 16.81
N THR A 192 -0.27 -9.99 15.62
CA THR A 192 -0.84 -11.31 15.31
C THR A 192 0.22 -12.41 15.39
N SER A 193 1.43 -12.17 14.86
CA SER A 193 2.49 -13.17 14.87
C SER A 193 3.16 -13.36 16.23
N ARG A 194 3.23 -12.33 17.08
CA ARG A 194 3.79 -12.40 18.44
C ARG A 194 2.79 -12.95 19.46
N CYS A 195 1.54 -12.51 19.39
CA CYS A 195 0.54 -12.70 20.44
C CYS A 195 -0.61 -13.65 20.05
N GLY A 196 -0.80 -13.93 18.76
CA GLY A 196 -1.95 -14.69 18.29
C GLY A 196 -3.22 -13.82 18.26
N GLU A 197 -4.35 -14.39 18.73
CA GLU A 197 -5.59 -13.63 18.93
C GLU A 197 -5.47 -12.76 20.19
N VAL A 198 -5.69 -11.46 20.02
CA VAL A 198 -5.76 -10.47 21.10
C VAL A 198 -7.21 -10.09 21.35
N LYS A 199 -7.64 -10.09 22.61
CA LYS A 199 -9.04 -9.81 22.97
C LYS A 199 -9.30 -8.35 23.30
N SER A 200 -8.28 -7.64 23.79
CA SER A 200 -8.32 -6.21 24.09
C SER A 200 -6.93 -5.58 23.99
N VAL A 201 -6.87 -4.29 23.69
CA VAL A 201 -5.59 -3.55 23.56
C VAL A 201 -4.73 -3.60 24.82
N SER A 202 -5.36 -3.68 26.01
CA SER A 202 -4.68 -3.79 27.30
C SER A 202 -3.77 -5.03 27.42
N GLU A 203 -4.03 -6.10 26.66
CA GLU A 203 -3.19 -7.30 26.67
C GLU A 203 -1.83 -7.08 25.98
N VAL A 204 -1.73 -6.05 25.13
CA VAL A 204 -0.55 -5.78 24.30
C VAL A 204 0.03 -4.38 24.50
N GLU A 205 -0.50 -3.60 25.45
CA GLU A 205 -0.09 -2.20 25.69
C GLU A 205 1.42 -2.06 25.93
N SER A 206 2.00 -2.93 26.77
CA SER A 206 3.45 -2.94 26.99
C SER A 206 4.25 -3.28 25.73
N ILE A 207 3.75 -4.21 24.90
CA ILE A 207 4.39 -4.60 23.63
C ILE A 207 4.35 -3.45 22.63
N LEU A 208 3.24 -2.70 22.58
CA LEU A 208 3.11 -1.50 21.74
C LEU A 208 4.10 -0.43 22.18
N LYS A 209 4.19 -0.17 23.50
CA LYS A 209 5.12 0.80 24.08
C LYS A 209 6.58 0.45 23.80
N GLU A 210 6.98 -0.80 24.04
CA GLU A 210 8.33 -1.29 23.74
C GLU A 210 8.69 -1.12 22.25
N LEU A 211 7.74 -1.41 21.35
CA LEU A 211 7.93 -1.23 19.91
C LEU A 211 8.08 0.26 19.56
N PHE A 212 7.26 1.12 20.14
CA PHE A 212 7.32 2.57 19.94
C PHE A 212 8.66 3.16 20.39
N GLU A 213 9.10 2.83 21.61
CA GLU A 213 10.40 3.25 22.15
C GLU A 213 11.59 2.70 21.34
N SER A 214 11.41 1.55 20.69
CA SER A 214 12.42 1.01 19.77
C SER A 214 12.47 1.74 18.43
N MET A 215 11.34 2.33 18.00
CA MET A 215 11.18 3.03 16.73
C MET A 215 11.65 4.47 16.78
N TYR A 216 11.37 5.19 17.86
CA TYR A 216 11.53 6.63 17.94
C TYR A 216 12.47 7.03 19.08
N ASP A 217 13.38 7.94 18.77
CA ASP A 217 14.26 8.60 19.73
C ASP A 217 14.37 10.07 19.33
N LEU A 218 14.03 10.98 20.26
CA LEU A 218 14.00 12.42 20.01
C LEU A 218 15.17 13.09 20.73
N GLU A 219 16.14 13.58 19.95
CA GLU A 219 17.36 14.21 20.47
C GLU A 219 17.22 15.72 20.48
N TYR A 220 17.63 16.34 21.59
CA TYR A 220 17.71 17.79 21.78
C TYR A 220 19.17 18.21 21.91
N ARG A 221 19.62 19.15 21.07
CA ARG A 221 20.98 19.71 21.10
C ARG A 221 20.95 21.22 21.06
N GLU A 222 21.64 21.86 22.00
CA GLU A 222 21.88 23.29 21.99
C GLU A 222 23.18 23.62 21.23
N GLU A 223 23.11 24.60 20.33
CA GLU A 223 24.28 25.21 19.68
C GLU A 223 24.28 26.71 19.93
N VAL A 224 25.40 27.25 20.41
CA VAL A 224 25.58 28.69 20.66
C VAL A 224 26.62 29.23 19.68
N GLU A 225 26.23 30.23 18.92
CA GLU A 225 27.10 30.96 18.00
C GLU A 225 27.32 32.39 18.51
N ILE A 226 28.52 32.92 18.36
CA ILE A 226 28.75 34.36 18.56
C ILE A 226 28.43 35.08 17.25
N ARG A 227 27.44 35.97 17.27
CA ARG A 227 27.09 36.86 16.17
C ARG A 227 27.34 38.30 16.57
N TYR A 228 27.42 39.19 15.58
CA TYR A 228 27.61 40.62 15.82
C TYR A 228 26.35 41.38 15.42
N ARG A 229 25.99 42.39 16.21
CA ARG A 229 24.92 43.34 15.89
C ARG A 229 25.49 44.74 15.95
N THR A 230 25.04 45.58 15.02
CA THR A 230 25.35 47.01 15.07
C THR A 230 24.49 47.64 16.17
N VAL A 231 25.14 48.26 17.14
CA VAL A 231 24.50 49.07 18.18
C VAL A 231 24.77 50.53 17.85
N THR A 232 23.76 51.37 18.04
CA THR A 232 23.87 52.81 17.82
C THR A 232 23.60 53.50 19.14
N GLU A 233 24.59 54.22 19.65
CA GLU A 233 24.50 54.97 20.89
C GLU A 233 24.47 56.47 20.58
N THR A 234 23.55 57.17 21.24
CA THR A 234 23.45 58.62 21.15
C THR A 234 23.86 59.22 22.48
N TYR A 235 24.84 60.12 22.48
CA TYR A 235 25.28 60.83 23.67
C TYR A 235 25.28 62.34 23.42
N THR A 236 24.96 63.12 24.46
CA THR A 236 24.92 64.58 24.41
C THR A 236 26.16 65.16 25.09
N ASP A 237 26.85 66.08 24.44
CA ASP A 237 27.98 66.79 25.02
C ASP A 237 27.55 67.87 26.05
N GLU A 238 28.52 68.47 26.75
CA GLU A 238 28.27 69.56 27.71
C GLU A 238 27.67 70.83 27.06
N ASP A 239 27.76 70.95 25.73
CA ASP A 239 27.23 72.05 24.93
C ASP A 239 25.81 71.76 24.37
N GLY A 240 25.25 70.58 24.65
CA GLY A 240 23.91 70.17 24.24
C GLY A 240 23.80 69.60 22.82
N ASN A 241 24.92 69.32 22.14
CA ASN A 241 24.93 68.68 20.82
C ASN A 241 24.85 67.16 20.97
N GLU A 242 23.97 66.51 20.19
CA GLU A 242 23.86 65.06 20.13
C GLU A 242 24.81 64.48 19.09
N TYR A 243 25.58 63.47 19.50
CA TYR A 243 26.40 62.65 18.61
C TYR A 243 25.84 61.24 18.58
N THR A 244 25.91 60.61 17.42
CA THR A 244 25.50 59.23 17.21
C THR A 244 26.70 58.44 16.72
N GLU A 245 27.08 57.41 17.47
CA GLU A 245 28.15 56.48 17.10
C GLU A 245 27.59 55.08 16.93
N SER A 246 28.10 54.34 15.95
CA SER A 246 27.71 52.95 15.70
C SER A 246 28.91 52.02 15.78
N HIS A 247 28.81 50.98 16.60
CA HIS A 247 29.80 49.92 16.73
C HIS A 247 29.17 48.53 16.70
N GLU A 248 29.98 47.51 16.45
CA GLU A 248 29.54 46.11 16.45
C GLU A 248 29.75 45.49 17.83
N GLU A 249 28.70 44.93 18.41
CA GLU A 249 28.77 44.19 19.68
C GLU A 249 28.52 42.70 19.45
N PRO A 250 29.36 41.81 20.02
CA PRO A 250 29.11 40.38 19.99
C PRO A 250 27.94 40.02 20.91
N TYR A 251 27.08 39.11 20.48
CA TYR A 251 26.03 38.51 21.29
C TYR A 251 25.94 37.00 21.03
N GLU A 252 25.47 36.26 22.04
CA GLU A 252 25.17 34.83 21.91
C GLU A 252 23.88 34.65 21.12
N TYR A 253 23.95 33.87 20.04
CA TYR A 253 22.80 33.42 19.25
C TYR A 253 22.59 31.93 19.50
N LYS A 254 21.49 31.57 20.16
CA LYS A 254 21.21 30.22 20.66
C LYS A 254 20.26 29.49 19.72
N LYS A 255 20.68 28.31 19.26
CA LYS A 255 19.88 27.41 18.43
C LYS A 255 19.50 26.16 19.21
N LEU A 256 18.24 25.77 19.17
CA LEU A 256 17.79 24.45 19.61
C LEU A 256 17.57 23.56 18.40
N ILE A 257 18.35 22.49 18.30
CA ILE A 257 18.26 21.49 17.25
C ILE A 257 17.54 20.28 17.82
N VAL A 258 16.38 19.97 17.26
CA VAL A 258 15.59 18.79 17.61
C VAL A 258 15.66 17.80 16.45
N THR A 259 16.20 16.61 16.70
CA THR A 259 16.38 15.58 15.68
C THR A 259 15.62 14.32 16.05
N LEU A 260 14.69 13.92 15.18
CA LEU A 260 14.02 12.63 15.31
C LEU A 260 14.86 11.52 14.66
N HIS A 261 15.26 10.55 15.45
CA HIS A 261 15.88 9.30 14.98
C HIS A 261 14.81 8.21 14.87
N LYS A 262 14.35 7.98 13.64
CA LYS A 262 13.39 6.91 13.34
C LYS A 262 14.07 5.64 12.84
N LYS A 263 13.64 4.50 13.35
CA LYS A 263 13.95 3.17 12.82
C LYS A 263 12.70 2.53 12.22
N GLU A 264 12.85 1.93 11.04
CA GLU A 264 11.75 1.26 10.35
C GLU A 264 11.27 0.03 11.14
N MET A 265 9.95 -0.12 11.24
CA MET A 265 9.29 -1.12 12.08
C MET A 265 9.64 -2.56 11.66
N ASP A 266 9.60 -2.90 10.37
CA ASP A 266 10.08 -4.20 9.84
C ASP A 266 11.51 -4.54 10.30
N SER A 267 12.43 -3.57 10.33
CA SER A 267 13.80 -3.81 10.79
C SER A 267 13.85 -4.17 12.28
N ILE A 268 12.99 -3.58 13.11
CA ILE A 268 12.91 -3.87 14.54
C ILE A 268 12.27 -5.23 14.75
N ILE A 269 11.15 -5.50 14.07
CA ILE A 269 10.41 -6.78 14.17
C ILE A 269 11.33 -7.96 13.80
N ARG A 270 12.11 -7.83 12.71
CA ARG A 270 13.09 -8.86 12.32
C ARG A 270 14.15 -9.12 13.38
N LYS A 271 14.58 -8.09 14.11
CA LYS A 271 15.52 -8.24 15.24
C LYS A 271 14.85 -8.93 16.43
N ILE A 272 13.62 -8.53 16.78
CA ILE A 272 12.82 -9.15 17.85
C ILE A 272 12.63 -10.64 17.58
N PHE A 273 12.26 -11.01 16.34
CA PHE A 273 12.03 -12.40 15.94
C PHE A 273 13.30 -13.15 15.49
N ALA A 274 14.50 -12.61 15.69
CA ALA A 274 15.74 -13.27 15.28
C ALA A 274 15.88 -14.68 15.88
N ASN A 275 15.40 -14.87 17.11
CA ASN A 275 15.40 -16.15 17.83
C ASN A 275 14.05 -16.88 17.76
N TYR A 276 13.08 -16.38 16.98
CA TYR A 276 11.72 -16.90 16.85
C TYR A 276 11.35 -17.08 15.36
N PRO A 277 11.95 -18.06 14.67
CA PRO A 277 11.86 -18.19 13.21
C PRO A 277 10.44 -18.46 12.69
N ASP A 278 9.59 -19.10 13.49
CA ASP A 278 8.20 -19.36 13.09
C ASP A 278 7.33 -18.10 13.20
N ASN A 279 7.53 -17.27 14.23
CA ASN A 279 6.91 -15.94 14.33
C ASN A 279 7.36 -15.04 13.17
N LEU A 280 8.65 -15.07 12.81
CA LEU A 280 9.17 -14.31 11.66
C LEU A 280 8.50 -14.75 10.35
N LYS A 281 8.40 -16.06 10.09
CA LYS A 281 7.69 -16.57 8.90
C LYS A 281 6.21 -16.18 8.90
N HIS A 282 5.55 -16.22 10.06
CA HIS A 282 4.15 -15.83 10.19
C HIS A 282 3.96 -14.34 9.90
N TYR A 283 4.82 -13.49 10.47
CA TYR A 283 4.87 -12.05 10.20
C TYR A 283 5.04 -11.77 8.70
N GLU A 284 6.04 -12.38 8.06
CA GLU A 284 6.30 -12.20 6.63
C GLU A 284 5.12 -12.67 5.77
N ALA A 285 4.48 -13.79 6.13
CA ALA A 285 3.31 -14.29 5.43
C ALA A 285 2.10 -13.34 5.55
N LEU A 286 1.82 -12.83 6.76
CA LEU A 286 0.76 -11.86 7.01
C LEU A 286 1.01 -10.54 6.28
N PHE A 287 2.25 -10.04 6.35
CA PHE A 287 2.64 -8.79 5.70
C PHE A 287 2.55 -8.90 4.17
N LEU A 288 3.07 -9.98 3.58
CA LEU A 288 2.99 -10.20 2.13
C LEU A 288 1.55 -10.43 1.63
N ALA A 289 0.72 -11.13 2.42
CA ALA A 289 -0.68 -11.34 2.09
C ALA A 289 -1.58 -10.12 2.36
N GLN A 290 -1.05 -9.10 3.05
CA GLN A 290 -1.80 -7.94 3.55
C GLN A 290 -2.95 -8.34 4.50
N GLY A 291 -2.81 -9.49 5.16
CA GLY A 291 -3.81 -10.00 6.10
C GLY A 291 -5.21 -10.12 5.49
N ASN A 292 -6.22 -9.93 6.34
CA ASN A 292 -7.62 -9.75 5.98
C ASN A 292 -8.03 -8.26 6.09
N MET A 293 -7.14 -7.32 5.73
CA MET A 293 -7.40 -5.87 5.88
C MET A 293 -8.64 -5.40 5.15
N GLY A 294 -8.92 -5.94 3.95
CA GLY A 294 -10.14 -5.62 3.23
C GLY A 294 -11.42 -6.07 3.95
N GLU A 295 -11.35 -7.12 4.79
CA GLU A 295 -12.47 -7.57 5.61
C GLU A 295 -12.55 -6.80 6.93
N ALA A 296 -11.41 -6.60 7.59
CA ALA A 296 -11.34 -5.91 8.87
C ALA A 296 -11.57 -4.40 8.78
N PHE A 297 -11.07 -3.76 7.73
CA PHE A 297 -11.06 -2.30 7.56
C PHE A 297 -11.61 -1.82 6.22
N GLY A 298 -11.96 -2.74 5.31
CA GLY A 298 -12.66 -2.36 4.09
C GLY A 298 -13.96 -1.71 4.49
N ASN A 299 -14.05 -0.40 4.23
CA ASN A 299 -15.20 0.41 4.60
C ASN A 299 -16.44 0.00 3.78
N SER A 300 -16.99 -1.18 4.05
CA SER A 300 -17.94 -1.90 3.20
C SER A 300 -19.21 -1.10 2.97
N ASP A 301 -19.64 -0.35 3.99
CA ASP A 301 -20.76 0.57 3.90
C ASP A 301 -20.45 1.76 3.00
N LEU A 302 -19.27 2.37 3.11
CA LEU A 302 -18.83 3.46 2.21
C LEU A 302 -18.63 2.96 0.78
N ILE A 303 -18.07 1.76 0.62
CA ILE A 303 -17.92 1.11 -0.69
C ILE A 303 -19.29 0.91 -1.32
N SER A 304 -20.24 0.36 -0.57
CA SER A 304 -21.60 0.11 -1.06
C SER A 304 -22.34 1.41 -1.36
N ALA A 305 -22.25 2.41 -0.48
CA ALA A 305 -22.84 3.73 -0.67
C ALA A 305 -22.26 4.49 -1.87
N ASN A 306 -21.00 4.23 -2.21
CA ASN A 306 -20.33 4.84 -3.36
C ASN A 306 -20.43 3.99 -4.66
N GLY A 307 -21.22 2.91 -4.67
CA GLY A 307 -21.43 2.08 -5.86
C GLY A 307 -20.28 1.12 -6.19
N GLY A 308 -19.39 0.87 -5.24
CA GLY A 308 -18.19 0.03 -5.36
C GLY A 308 -16.89 0.83 -5.23
N VAL A 309 -15.78 0.13 -4.97
CA VAL A 309 -14.44 0.73 -5.02
C VAL A 309 -14.18 1.15 -6.46
N GLY A 310 -13.98 2.45 -6.69
CA GLY A 310 -13.64 2.94 -8.02
C GLY A 310 -14.73 2.74 -9.08
N GLY A 311 -16.01 2.58 -8.70
CA GLY A 311 -17.11 2.36 -9.66
C GLY A 311 -17.44 3.54 -10.59
N GLY A 312 -16.59 4.56 -10.64
CA GLY A 312 -16.80 5.82 -11.35
C GLY A 312 -16.01 5.92 -12.67
N VAL A 313 -16.43 6.81 -13.56
CA VAL A 313 -15.90 6.90 -14.93
C VAL A 313 -14.45 7.35 -14.93
N GLU A 314 -14.11 8.29 -14.05
CA GLU A 314 -12.73 8.79 -13.94
C GLU A 314 -11.80 7.75 -13.35
N TYR A 315 -12.25 6.99 -12.33
CA TYR A 315 -11.44 5.89 -11.78
C TYR A 315 -11.14 4.85 -12.85
N GLU A 316 -12.15 4.41 -13.62
CA GLU A 316 -11.95 3.37 -14.62
C GLU A 316 -10.99 3.79 -15.74
N ALA A 317 -11.02 5.08 -16.12
CA ALA A 317 -10.11 5.67 -17.09
C ALA A 317 -8.70 5.98 -16.54
N SER A 318 -8.48 5.85 -15.23
CA SER A 318 -7.21 6.20 -14.58
C SER A 318 -6.15 5.11 -14.71
N SER A 319 -4.89 5.50 -14.50
CA SER A 319 -3.75 4.59 -14.52
C SER A 319 -3.77 3.59 -13.35
N GLU A 320 -3.03 2.49 -13.50
CA GLU A 320 -2.91 1.48 -12.44
C GLU A 320 -2.39 2.05 -11.11
N VAL A 321 -1.47 3.02 -11.16
CA VAL A 321 -0.95 3.68 -9.95
C VAL A 321 -2.04 4.49 -9.25
N GLN A 322 -2.86 5.23 -10.02
CA GLN A 322 -3.97 6.00 -9.46
C GLN A 322 -5.04 5.10 -8.85
N LYS A 323 -5.36 3.99 -9.52
CA LYS A 323 -6.30 2.97 -9.01
C LYS A 323 -5.79 2.36 -7.71
N LYS A 324 -4.48 2.07 -7.60
CA LYS A 324 -3.86 1.58 -6.37
C LYS A 324 -4.02 2.53 -5.19
N ILE A 325 -3.84 3.84 -5.39
CA ILE A 325 -4.04 4.85 -4.33
C ILE A 325 -5.48 4.79 -3.83
N VAL A 326 -6.46 4.78 -4.72
CA VAL A 326 -7.88 4.72 -4.31
C VAL A 326 -8.21 3.39 -3.64
N ASN A 327 -7.71 2.26 -4.16
CA ASN A 327 -7.93 0.95 -3.54
C ASN A 327 -7.36 0.92 -2.12
N ALA A 328 -6.16 1.47 -1.91
CA ALA A 328 -5.53 1.61 -0.61
C ALA A 328 -6.36 2.51 0.32
N ALA A 329 -6.91 3.62 -0.20
CA ALA A 329 -7.76 4.53 0.58
C ALA A 329 -8.96 3.81 1.22
N TYR A 330 -9.59 2.87 0.50
CA TYR A 330 -10.76 2.14 1.00
C TYR A 330 -10.49 1.14 2.12
N ILE A 331 -9.24 0.68 2.24
CA ILE A 331 -8.82 -0.36 3.21
C ILE A 331 -7.92 0.18 4.32
N THR A 332 -7.48 1.43 4.23
CA THR A 332 -6.63 2.06 5.24
C THR A 332 -7.51 2.60 6.37
N PRO A 333 -7.36 2.11 7.62
CA PRO A 333 -8.19 2.53 8.74
C PRO A 333 -7.92 3.97 9.15
N SER A 334 -8.85 4.57 9.90
CA SER A 334 -8.66 5.89 10.49
C SER A 334 -7.63 5.81 11.64
N PRO A 335 -6.55 6.61 11.61
CA PRO A 335 -5.66 6.78 12.77
C PRO A 335 -6.30 7.58 13.91
N GLY A 336 -7.47 8.19 13.70
CA GLY A 336 -8.17 9.02 14.69
C GLY A 336 -8.40 10.46 14.22
N ALA A 337 -8.99 11.28 15.08
CA ALA A 337 -9.32 12.67 14.77
C ALA A 337 -8.06 13.55 14.73
N GLY A 338 -8.00 14.51 13.81
CA GLY A 338 -6.82 15.37 13.60
C GLY A 338 -5.75 14.76 12.67
N TRP A 339 -5.79 13.46 12.43
CA TRP A 339 -4.75 12.71 11.72
C TRP A 339 -5.03 12.54 10.22
N CYS A 340 -5.40 13.63 9.54
CA CYS A 340 -5.70 13.59 8.10
C CYS A 340 -4.45 13.31 7.25
N ALA A 341 -3.34 13.98 7.54
CA ALA A 341 -2.07 13.83 6.84
C ALA A 341 -1.43 12.46 7.07
N MET A 342 -1.50 11.92 8.30
CA MET A 342 -1.06 10.56 8.62
C MET A 342 -1.84 9.51 7.82
N TRP A 343 -3.17 9.65 7.77
CA TRP A 343 -3.99 8.73 6.97
C TRP A 343 -3.60 8.78 5.49
N VAL A 344 -3.43 9.98 4.90
CA VAL A 344 -2.98 10.10 3.51
C VAL A 344 -1.60 9.46 3.32
N SER A 345 -0.66 9.65 4.24
CA SER A 345 0.66 9.01 4.18
C SER A 345 0.57 7.49 4.20
N GLN A 346 -0.27 6.92 5.05
CA GLN A 346 -0.52 5.47 5.11
C GLN A 346 -1.19 4.96 3.83
N VAL A 347 -2.11 5.72 3.22
CA VAL A 347 -2.71 5.33 1.93
C VAL A 347 -1.64 5.25 0.83
N TYR A 348 -0.75 6.24 0.74
CA TYR A 348 0.35 6.22 -0.22
C TYR A 348 1.33 5.07 0.05
N GLN A 349 1.65 4.81 1.31
CA GLN A 349 2.49 3.68 1.71
C GLN A 349 1.86 2.34 1.31
N ASN A 350 0.57 2.15 1.59
CA ASN A 350 -0.19 0.94 1.24
C ASN A 350 -0.37 0.78 -0.27
N ALA A 351 -0.36 1.88 -1.03
CA ALA A 351 -0.32 1.86 -2.49
C ALA A 351 1.06 1.47 -3.06
N GLY A 352 2.08 1.31 -2.21
CA GLY A 352 3.46 1.00 -2.58
C GLY A 352 4.26 2.20 -3.09
N LEU A 353 3.87 3.42 -2.70
CA LEU A 353 4.46 4.68 -3.17
C LEU A 353 5.33 5.38 -2.11
N GLY A 354 5.55 4.72 -0.98
CA GLY A 354 6.30 5.23 0.16
C GLY A 354 5.47 6.11 1.09
N TYR A 355 6.03 6.41 2.25
CA TYR A 355 5.46 7.31 3.24
C TYR A 355 5.86 8.75 2.90
N ILE A 356 4.89 9.66 2.80
CA ILE A 356 5.15 11.05 2.38
C ILE A 356 5.34 12.02 3.55
N GLY A 357 4.76 11.73 4.72
CA GLY A 357 5.03 12.47 5.96
C GLY A 357 4.52 13.91 6.01
N GLY A 358 4.74 14.54 7.16
CA GLY A 358 4.43 15.96 7.42
C GLY A 358 2.96 16.27 7.72
N ASN A 359 2.70 17.53 8.06
CA ASN A 359 1.35 18.04 8.28
C ASN A 359 0.63 18.35 6.96
N ALA A 360 -0.69 18.60 7.01
CA ALA A 360 -1.45 18.86 5.79
C ALA A 360 -1.00 20.15 5.06
N CYS A 361 -0.53 21.16 5.79
CA CYS A 361 0.07 22.37 5.24
C CYS A 361 1.42 22.10 4.55
N ASP A 362 2.22 21.19 5.07
CA ASP A 362 3.47 20.74 4.43
C ASP A 362 3.15 20.00 3.14
N MET A 363 2.20 19.06 3.18
CA MET A 363 1.73 18.34 1.99
C MET A 363 1.15 19.29 0.93
N TYR A 364 0.42 20.31 1.35
CA TYR A 364 -0.08 21.36 0.46
C TYR A 364 1.08 22.05 -0.26
N ARG A 365 2.05 22.59 0.49
CA ARG A 365 3.19 23.35 -0.05
C ARG A 365 4.10 22.47 -0.93
N ASN A 366 4.30 21.22 -0.55
CA ASN A 366 5.28 20.34 -1.20
C ASN A 366 4.73 19.60 -2.42
N TYR A 367 3.43 19.26 -2.42
CA TYR A 367 2.88 18.31 -3.40
C TYR A 367 1.76 18.87 -4.26
N THR A 368 1.17 20.01 -3.89
CA THR A 368 0.18 20.67 -4.74
C THR A 368 0.87 21.60 -5.72
N PHE A 369 0.37 21.64 -6.96
CA PHE A 369 0.92 22.46 -8.03
C PHE A 369 -0.16 23.17 -8.86
N THR A 370 -1.44 22.98 -8.52
CA THR A 370 -2.54 23.64 -9.20
C THR A 370 -3.80 23.66 -8.35
N SER A 371 -4.64 24.68 -8.53
CA SER A 371 -6.02 24.74 -7.99
C SER A 371 -7.07 24.55 -9.10
N ASP A 372 -6.62 24.25 -10.31
CA ASP A 372 -7.48 24.09 -11.48
C ASP A 372 -8.14 22.71 -11.47
N ARG A 373 -9.47 22.70 -11.32
CA ARG A 373 -10.28 21.48 -11.28
C ARG A 373 -10.16 20.66 -12.56
N SER A 374 -9.89 21.28 -13.72
CA SER A 374 -9.72 20.55 -14.99
C SER A 374 -8.44 19.70 -15.02
N LYS A 375 -7.48 19.99 -14.14
CA LYS A 375 -6.21 19.25 -13.99
C LYS A 375 -6.27 18.20 -12.89
N LEU A 376 -7.39 18.12 -12.15
CA LEU A 376 -7.58 17.15 -11.08
C LEU A 376 -7.63 15.73 -11.64
N LYS A 377 -6.93 14.81 -10.99
CA LYS A 377 -6.88 13.40 -11.40
C LYS A 377 -7.03 12.48 -10.21
N VAL A 378 -7.60 11.31 -10.45
CA VAL A 378 -7.76 10.26 -9.43
C VAL A 378 -6.44 9.97 -8.72
N GLY A 379 -6.48 9.86 -7.40
CA GLY A 379 -5.35 9.65 -6.52
C GLY A 379 -4.65 10.95 -6.07
N MET A 380 -4.95 12.11 -6.66
CA MET A 380 -4.31 13.36 -6.24
C MET A 380 -4.64 13.72 -4.79
N LEU A 381 -3.70 14.39 -4.12
CA LEU A 381 -3.99 15.09 -2.88
C LEU A 381 -4.96 16.23 -3.19
N VAL A 382 -5.94 16.39 -2.32
CA VAL A 382 -6.81 17.56 -2.21
C VAL A 382 -6.50 18.18 -0.86
N ALA A 383 -5.77 19.29 -0.84
CA ALA A 383 -5.21 19.86 0.38
C ALA A 383 -5.55 21.35 0.51
N VAL A 384 -5.51 21.85 1.74
CA VAL A 384 -5.57 23.28 2.06
C VAL A 384 -4.56 23.58 3.15
N GLU A 385 -3.82 24.68 3.01
CA GLU A 385 -2.75 25.07 3.93
C GLU A 385 -3.29 25.50 5.30
N SER A 386 -4.40 26.23 5.31
CA SER A 386 -5.11 26.63 6.52
C SER A 386 -6.60 26.36 6.35
N SER A 387 -7.13 25.47 7.18
CA SER A 387 -8.48 24.93 7.04
C SER A 387 -9.53 25.76 7.78
N SER A 388 -10.67 25.99 7.13
CA SER A 388 -11.86 26.63 7.72
C SER A 388 -12.79 25.67 8.47
N SER A 389 -12.28 24.52 8.94
CA SER A 389 -13.05 23.53 9.71
C SER A 389 -13.54 24.01 11.08
N GLY A 390 -13.00 25.13 11.59
CA GLY A 390 -13.34 25.70 12.89
C GLY A 390 -12.53 25.13 14.06
N SER A 391 -11.53 24.28 13.80
CA SER A 391 -10.60 23.80 14.82
C SER A 391 -9.27 24.56 14.76
N THR A 392 -8.64 24.78 15.92
CA THR A 392 -7.29 25.38 16.00
C THR A 392 -6.28 24.58 15.19
N ALA A 393 -6.32 23.25 15.29
CA ALA A 393 -5.47 22.37 14.49
C ALA A 393 -5.70 22.53 12.98
N GLY A 394 -6.96 22.70 12.55
CA GLY A 394 -7.25 22.95 11.13
C GLY A 394 -6.72 24.29 10.66
N LEU A 395 -6.84 25.33 11.49
CA LEU A 395 -6.30 26.67 11.17
C LEU A 395 -4.77 26.65 11.04
N THR A 396 -4.07 25.94 11.94
CA THR A 396 -2.60 25.86 11.98
C THR A 396 -2.02 24.91 10.94
N TYR A 397 -2.58 23.71 10.81
CA TYR A 397 -1.98 22.60 10.04
C TYR A 397 -2.71 22.28 8.75
N GLY A 398 -3.87 22.88 8.49
CA GLY A 398 -4.63 22.64 7.26
C GLY A 398 -5.50 21.39 7.31
N HIS A 399 -5.89 20.89 6.12
CA HIS A 399 -6.60 19.61 5.97
C HIS A 399 -6.26 18.98 4.61
N VAL A 400 -6.25 17.65 4.54
CA VAL A 400 -5.91 16.91 3.32
C VAL A 400 -6.77 15.66 3.15
N GLY A 401 -7.08 15.34 1.90
CA GLY A 401 -7.75 14.11 1.47
C GLY A 401 -7.24 13.64 0.11
N ILE A 402 -7.86 12.59 -0.41
CA ILE A 402 -7.52 11.95 -1.68
C ILE A 402 -8.70 12.09 -2.63
N TYR A 403 -8.45 12.60 -3.83
CA TYR A 403 -9.45 12.60 -4.88
C TYR A 403 -9.67 11.19 -5.42
N ILE A 404 -10.90 10.67 -5.32
CA ILE A 404 -11.23 9.29 -5.71
C ILE A 404 -11.94 9.20 -7.08
N GLY A 405 -12.11 10.34 -7.76
CA GLY A 405 -12.79 10.43 -9.06
C GLY A 405 -14.23 10.92 -8.98
N ASP A 406 -14.73 11.39 -10.12
CA ASP A 406 -16.13 11.78 -10.35
C ASP A 406 -16.64 12.78 -9.30
N GLY A 407 -15.83 13.82 -9.06
CA GLY A 407 -16.13 14.91 -8.15
C GLY A 407 -16.12 14.53 -6.67
N LYS A 408 -15.48 13.42 -6.27
CA LYS A 408 -15.47 12.94 -4.88
C LYS A 408 -14.09 12.93 -4.26
N VAL A 409 -14.06 13.21 -2.96
CA VAL A 409 -12.88 13.20 -2.10
C VAL A 409 -13.12 12.26 -0.94
N MET A 410 -12.11 11.47 -0.60
CA MET A 410 -12.06 10.68 0.62
C MET A 410 -11.08 11.33 1.60
N ASP A 411 -11.51 11.55 2.83
CA ASP A 411 -10.71 12.19 3.87
C ASP A 411 -10.93 11.53 5.24
N ASN A 412 -9.96 11.73 6.13
CA ASN A 412 -10.06 11.35 7.54
C ASN A 412 -10.46 12.57 8.38
N ILE A 413 -11.61 12.49 9.05
CA ILE A 413 -12.09 13.49 10.02
C ILE A 413 -12.27 12.89 11.42
N GLY A 414 -11.46 11.90 11.77
CA GLY A 414 -11.67 10.99 12.91
C GLY A 414 -12.32 9.68 12.51
N ARG A 415 -13.01 9.68 11.37
CA ARG A 415 -13.42 8.51 10.61
C ARG A 415 -13.16 8.77 9.14
N ILE A 416 -13.02 7.70 8.37
CA ILE A 416 -12.94 7.80 6.92
C ILE A 416 -14.34 8.15 6.40
N ARG A 417 -14.43 9.09 5.48
CA ARG A 417 -15.66 9.42 4.78
C ARG A 417 -15.40 9.69 3.32
N VAL A 418 -16.47 9.63 2.52
CA VAL A 418 -16.50 10.14 1.15
C VAL A 418 -17.42 11.34 1.12
N THR A 419 -16.98 12.43 0.50
CA THR A 419 -17.76 13.65 0.27
C THR A 419 -17.55 14.17 -1.14
N THR A 420 -18.38 15.12 -1.60
CA THR A 420 -18.14 15.80 -2.87
C THR A 420 -16.99 16.80 -2.72
N LEU A 421 -16.27 17.06 -3.82
CA LEU A 421 -15.22 18.07 -3.89
C LEU A 421 -15.77 19.45 -3.53
N ASP A 422 -16.99 19.78 -3.96
CA ASP A 422 -17.65 21.04 -3.62
C ASP A 422 -17.90 21.18 -2.13
N ASN A 423 -18.43 20.14 -1.49
CA ASN A 423 -18.64 20.15 -0.04
C ASN A 423 -17.31 20.20 0.73
N TRP A 424 -16.29 19.51 0.23
CA TRP A 424 -14.95 19.55 0.82
C TRP A 424 -14.39 20.98 0.79
N ILE A 425 -14.39 21.62 -0.38
CA ILE A 425 -13.93 23.01 -0.56
C ILE A 425 -14.76 23.99 0.28
N ALA A 426 -16.08 23.86 0.29
CA ALA A 426 -16.96 24.71 1.08
C ALA A 426 -16.72 24.58 2.59
N SER A 427 -16.28 23.39 3.05
CA SER A 427 -15.99 23.13 4.46
C SER A 427 -14.62 23.67 4.88
N PHE A 428 -13.60 23.47 4.05
CA PHE A 428 -12.20 23.64 4.46
C PHE A 428 -11.48 24.83 3.82
N CYS A 429 -11.99 25.41 2.74
CA CYS A 429 -11.26 26.40 1.93
C CYS A 429 -11.91 27.78 1.92
N LYS A 430 -12.57 28.22 3.01
CA LYS A 430 -13.23 29.54 3.03
C LYS A 430 -12.25 30.71 3.00
N HIS A 431 -11.07 30.55 3.62
CA HIS A 431 -10.07 31.61 3.74
C HIS A 431 -8.72 31.26 3.12
N HIS A 432 -8.55 30.05 2.59
CA HIS A 432 -7.36 29.63 1.87
C HIS A 432 -7.73 28.78 0.64
N PRO A 433 -7.10 28.97 -0.53
CA PRO A 433 -7.40 28.18 -1.71
C PRO A 433 -7.10 26.69 -1.52
N VAL A 434 -7.87 25.87 -2.24
CA VAL A 434 -7.60 24.43 -2.40
C VAL A 434 -6.41 24.21 -3.31
N GLY A 435 -5.61 23.19 -3.03
CA GLY A 435 -4.50 22.74 -3.84
C GLY A 435 -4.67 21.29 -4.26
N PHE A 436 -4.28 20.99 -5.49
CA PHE A 436 -4.29 19.66 -6.09
C PHE A 436 -2.89 19.27 -6.55
N GLY A 437 -2.53 18.01 -6.34
CA GLY A 437 -1.32 17.47 -6.93
C GLY A 437 -0.96 16.07 -6.48
N PHE A 438 0.28 15.69 -6.73
CA PHE A 438 0.83 14.36 -6.44
C PHE A 438 2.21 14.50 -5.84
N PRO A 439 2.59 13.61 -4.91
CA PRO A 439 3.98 13.50 -4.51
C PRO A 439 4.83 13.01 -5.70
N PRO A 440 6.14 13.31 -5.70
CA PRO A 440 7.05 12.94 -6.79
C PRO A 440 7.03 11.44 -7.14
N ASN A 441 6.74 10.59 -6.16
CA ASN A 441 6.75 9.13 -6.28
C ASN A 441 5.66 8.57 -7.21
N VAL A 442 4.62 9.35 -7.52
CA VAL A 442 3.54 8.94 -8.45
C VAL A 442 3.94 9.09 -9.92
N LYS A 443 4.96 9.90 -10.23
CA LYS A 443 5.40 10.17 -11.61
C LYS A 443 6.33 9.08 -12.19
N LYS A 444 6.60 8.00 -11.45
CA LYS A 444 7.53 6.91 -11.85
C LYS A 444 6.82 5.72 -12.48
#